data_AF-A0A8A3S779-F1
#
_entry.id   AF-A0A8A3S779-F1
#
_cell.length_a   1.000
_cell.length_b   1.000
_cell.length_c   1.000
_cell.angle_alpha   90.00
_cell.angle_beta   90.00
_cell.angle_gamma   90.00
#
_symmetry.space_group_name_H-M   'P 1'
#
loop_
_entity.id
_entity.type
_entity.pdbx_description
1 polymer ?
#
loop_
_entity_poly.entity_id
_entity_poly.type
_entity_poly.pdbx_seq_one_letter_code
_entity_poly.pdbx_strand_id
1 'polypeptide(L)'
;MTQNEGHFEKGRWVEYEEPAPETSSEPSAPSLDDLVDEASKSVRRAVGDVTALGRHLFLTEEGRGHLEKKARDAGAALERAVTEVAEKARKGHEKKE
;
A
#
# COMPACT_ATOMS: atom_id res chain seq x y z
N MET A 1 -36.49 -50.91 15.14
CA MET A 1 -35.96 -51.46 13.87
C MET A 1 -35.70 -50.27 12.97
N THR A 2 -34.45 -49.86 12.82
CA THR A 2 -34.06 -48.81 11.88
C THR A 2 -33.92 -49.46 10.51
N GLN A 3 -34.78 -49.05 9.58
CA GLN A 3 -34.75 -49.51 8.20
C GLN A 3 -33.79 -48.55 7.49
N ASN A 4 -32.57 -49.00 7.21
CA ASN A 4 -31.57 -48.14 6.57
C ASN A 4 -31.96 -47.96 5.09
N GLU A 5 -32.20 -46.71 4.68
CA GLU A 5 -32.55 -46.36 3.31
C GLU A 5 -31.30 -46.36 2.42
N GLY A 6 -31.40 -46.91 1.21
CA GLY A 6 -30.29 -47.05 0.26
C GLY A 6 -30.81 -47.18 -1.17
N HIS A 7 -29.92 -47.08 -2.15
CA HIS A 7 -30.26 -47.25 -3.56
C HIS A 7 -29.23 -48.08 -4.33
N PHE A 8 -29.68 -48.70 -5.44
CA PHE A 8 -28.81 -49.51 -6.30
C PHE A 8 -28.11 -48.62 -7.33
N GLU A 9 -26.78 -48.58 -7.31
CA GLU A 9 -25.97 -47.91 -8.34
C GLU A 9 -25.07 -48.94 -9.02
N LYS A 10 -25.17 -49.05 -10.35
CA LYS A 10 -24.33 -49.94 -11.20
C LYS A 10 -24.20 -51.38 -10.70
N GLY A 11 -25.30 -51.95 -10.20
CA GLY A 11 -25.35 -53.33 -9.74
C GLY A 11 -24.79 -53.57 -8.33
N ARG A 12 -24.56 -52.52 -7.54
CA ARG A 12 -24.20 -52.59 -6.11
C ARG A 12 -25.19 -51.79 -5.28
N TRP A 13 -25.63 -52.36 -4.14
CA TRP A 13 -26.43 -51.62 -3.16
C TRP A 13 -25.54 -50.66 -2.38
N VAL A 14 -25.90 -49.38 -2.40
CA VAL A 14 -25.23 -48.30 -1.68
C VAL A 14 -26.21 -47.76 -0.64
N GLU A 15 -25.84 -47.89 0.63
CA GLU A 15 -26.61 -47.39 1.77
C GLU A 15 -26.39 -45.88 1.90
N TYR A 16 -27.44 -45.10 2.19
CA TYR A 16 -27.25 -43.68 2.48
C TYR A 16 -26.53 -43.56 3.83
N GLU A 17 -25.22 -43.34 3.80
CA GLU A 17 -24.52 -42.80 4.96
C GLU A 17 -25.03 -41.37 5.17
N GLU A 18 -25.63 -41.11 6.35
CA GLU A 18 -25.83 -39.74 6.81
C GLU A 18 -24.49 -39.01 6.67
N PRO A 19 -24.45 -37.84 6.00
CA PRO A 19 -23.20 -37.13 5.81
C PRO A 19 -22.58 -36.90 7.18
N ALA A 20 -21.39 -37.47 7.39
CA ALA A 20 -20.59 -37.21 8.57
C ALA A 20 -20.55 -35.69 8.79
N PRO A 21 -20.69 -35.19 10.04
CA PRO A 21 -20.67 -33.76 10.29
C PRO A 21 -19.41 -33.20 9.64
N GLU A 22 -19.58 -32.35 8.62
CA GLU A 22 -18.46 -31.68 8.01
C GLU A 22 -17.75 -30.95 9.15
N THR A 23 -16.57 -31.44 9.52
CA THR A 23 -15.66 -30.70 10.38
C THR A 23 -15.35 -29.43 9.62
N SER A 24 -16.12 -28.38 9.95
CA SER A 24 -15.91 -27.03 9.50
C SER A 24 -14.44 -26.74 9.69
N SER A 25 -13.71 -26.71 8.57
CA SER A 25 -12.33 -26.27 8.55
C SER A 25 -12.40 -24.77 8.72
N GLU A 26 -12.56 -24.33 9.97
CA GLU A 26 -12.38 -22.92 10.31
C GLU A 26 -10.99 -22.52 9.81
N PRO A 27 -10.85 -21.37 9.12
CA PRO A 27 -9.54 -20.92 8.68
C PRO A 27 -8.67 -20.73 9.92
N SER A 28 -7.65 -21.58 10.07
CA SER A 28 -6.65 -21.43 11.14
C SER A 28 -6.07 -20.03 11.04
N ALA A 29 -6.07 -19.31 12.16
CA ALA A 29 -5.49 -17.97 12.23
C ALA A 29 -4.02 -18.03 11.77
N PRO A 30 -3.55 -17.01 11.03
CA PRO A 30 -2.17 -16.98 10.54
C PRO A 30 -1.19 -17.03 11.71
N SER A 31 -0.12 -17.79 11.54
CA SER A 31 0.94 -17.86 12.55
C SER A 31 1.71 -16.53 12.61
N LEU A 32 2.48 -16.33 13.69
CA LEU A 32 3.35 -15.17 13.80
C LEU A 32 4.36 -15.10 12.65
N ASP A 33 4.92 -16.25 12.25
CA ASP A 33 5.88 -16.32 11.16
C ASP A 33 5.24 -15.92 9.82
N ASP A 34 3.99 -16.35 9.57
CA ASP A 34 3.23 -15.93 8.37
C ASP A 34 3.03 -14.40 8.33
N LEU A 35 2.70 -13.81 9.48
CA LEU A 35 2.52 -12.36 9.60
C LEU A 35 3.83 -11.60 9.38
N VAL A 36 4.94 -12.11 9.92
CA VAL A 36 6.27 -11.51 9.75
C VAL A 36 6.73 -11.58 8.29
N ASP A 37 6.51 -12.71 7.63
CA ASP A 37 6.84 -12.89 6.23
C ASP A 37 6.00 -11.97 5.32
N GLU A 38 4.71 -11.85 5.60
CA GLU A 38 3.83 -10.98 4.83
C GLU A 38 4.19 -9.49 5.02
N ALA A 39 4.46 -9.08 6.27
CA ALA A 39 4.97 -7.74 6.54
C ALA A 39 6.28 -7.47 5.81
N SER A 40 7.20 -8.44 5.79
CA SER A 40 8.48 -8.33 5.09
C SER A 40 8.32 -8.20 3.58
N LYS A 41 7.41 -8.97 2.98
CA LYS A 41 7.07 -8.85 1.54
C LYS A 41 6.46 -7.47 1.23
N SER A 42 5.56 -6.99 2.08
CA SER A 42 4.94 -5.67 1.94
C SER A 42 5.98 -4.55 1.95
N VAL A 43 6.93 -4.57 2.91
CA VAL A 43 8.02 -3.58 2.97
C VAL A 43 8.91 -3.66 1.73
N ARG A 44 9.29 -4.87 1.29
CA ARG A 44 10.10 -5.03 0.06
C ARG A 44 9.41 -4.46 -1.16
N ARG A 45 8.09 -4.66 -1.29
CA ARG A 45 7.29 -4.09 -2.37
C ARG A 45 7.27 -2.57 -2.31
N ALA A 46 7.01 -2.00 -1.14
CA ALA A 46 7.00 -0.55 -0.95
C ALA A 46 8.34 0.10 -1.34
N VAL A 47 9.46 -0.53 -0.97
CA VAL A 47 10.80 -0.07 -1.38
C VAL A 47 10.99 -0.15 -2.89
N GLY A 48 10.51 -1.22 -3.52
CA GLY A 48 10.50 -1.37 -4.98
C GLY A 48 9.72 -0.26 -5.68
N ASP A 49 8.53 0.05 -5.19
CA ASP A 49 7.65 1.09 -5.74
C ASP A 49 8.30 2.48 -5.64
N VAL A 50 8.94 2.81 -4.51
CA VAL A 50 9.70 4.07 -4.35
C VAL A 50 10.85 4.15 -5.34
N THR A 51 11.58 3.05 -5.55
CA THR A 51 12.69 2.99 -6.50
C THR A 51 12.20 3.19 -7.94
N ALA A 52 11.08 2.55 -8.30
CA ALA A 52 10.45 2.71 -9.61
C ALA A 52 9.98 4.15 -9.85
N LEU A 53 9.32 4.76 -8.85
CA LEU A 53 8.93 6.17 -8.90
C LEU A 53 10.13 7.09 -9.08
N GLY A 54 11.22 6.87 -8.33
CA GLY A 54 12.45 7.64 -8.47
C GLY A 54 13.01 7.56 -9.89
N ARG A 55 13.12 6.35 -10.46
CA ARG A 55 13.55 6.18 -11.86
C ARG A 55 12.63 6.91 -12.82
N HIS A 56 11.32 6.87 -12.59
CA HIS A 56 10.37 7.59 -13.45
C HIS A 56 10.53 9.11 -13.33
N LEU A 57 10.57 9.66 -12.11
CA LEU A 57 10.74 11.10 -11.87
C LEU A 57 12.03 11.66 -12.49
N PHE A 58 13.14 10.92 -12.47
CA PHE A 58 14.42 11.45 -12.94
C PHE A 58 14.77 11.06 -14.40
N LEU A 59 14.28 9.93 -14.91
CA LEU A 59 14.69 9.41 -16.22
C LEU A 59 13.67 9.69 -17.34
N THR A 60 12.44 10.11 -17.03
CA THR A 60 11.46 10.47 -18.06
C THR A 60 11.33 11.98 -18.22
N GLU A 61 10.95 12.41 -19.42
CA GLU A 61 10.71 13.83 -19.72
C GLU A 61 9.56 14.40 -18.90
N GLU A 62 8.48 13.64 -18.70
CA GLU A 62 7.37 14.03 -17.83
C GLU A 62 7.83 14.23 -16.38
N GLY A 63 8.61 13.28 -15.86
CA GLY A 63 9.15 13.34 -14.50
C GLY A 63 10.06 14.55 -14.29
N ARG A 64 10.97 14.80 -15.24
CA ARG A 64 11.86 15.97 -15.24
C ARG A 64 11.07 17.27 -15.30
N GLY A 65 10.05 17.36 -16.15
CA GLY A 65 9.16 18.51 -16.22
C GLY A 65 8.43 18.77 -14.90
N HIS A 66 7.98 17.72 -14.22
CA HIS A 66 7.37 17.85 -12.89
C HIS A 66 8.37 18.36 -11.83
N LEU A 67 9.60 17.84 -11.83
CA LEU A 67 10.67 18.30 -10.95
C LEU A 67 11.06 19.76 -11.22
N GLU A 68 11.21 20.13 -12.49
CA GLU A 68 11.53 21.50 -12.90
C GLU A 68 10.47 22.49 -12.42
N LYS A 69 9.19 22.15 -12.60
CA LYS A 69 8.07 22.99 -12.12
C LYS A 69 8.15 23.17 -10.60
N LYS A 70 8.31 22.09 -9.84
CA LYS A 70 8.43 22.17 -8.37
C LYS A 70 9.65 22.98 -7.93
N ALA A 71 10.78 22.82 -8.60
CA ALA A 71 11.99 23.59 -8.31
C ALA A 71 11.79 25.09 -8.57
N ARG A 72 11.13 25.45 -9.69
CA ARG A 72 10.78 26.83 -10.03
C ARG A 72 9.84 27.45 -8.99
N ASP A 73 8.79 26.73 -8.61
CA ASP A 73 7.81 27.20 -7.61
C ASP A 73 8.48 27.43 -6.24
N ALA A 74 9.36 26.53 -5.82
CA ALA A 74 10.15 26.68 -4.60
C ALA A 74 11.10 27.89 -4.66
N GLY A 75 11.76 28.09 -5.81
CA GLY A 75 12.61 29.26 -6.04
C GLY A 75 11.84 30.57 -5.93
N ALA A 76 10.66 30.65 -6.55
CA ALA A 76 9.80 31.83 -6.45
C ALA A 76 9.31 32.11 -5.02
N ALA A 77 9.03 31.06 -4.24
CA ALA A 77 8.67 31.21 -2.83
C ALA A 77 9.84 31.74 -2.00
N LEU A 78 11.06 31.23 -2.24
CA LEU A 78 12.27 31.69 -1.57
C LEU A 78 12.57 33.16 -1.88
N GLU A 79 12.47 33.57 -3.15
CA GLU A 79 12.70 34.95 -3.58
C GLU A 79 11.76 35.93 -2.87
N ARG A 80 10.48 35.58 -2.76
CA ARG A 80 9.50 36.38 -2.00
C ARG A 80 9.87 36.50 -0.54
N ALA A 81 10.22 35.39 0.11
CA ALA A 81 10.61 35.39 1.52
C ALA A 81 11.84 36.27 1.78
N VAL A 82 12.86 36.19 0.92
CA VAL A 82 14.06 37.04 1.01
C VAL A 82 13.70 38.52 0.81
N THR A 83 12.86 38.83 -0.17
CA THR A 83 12.41 40.20 -0.43
C THR A 83 11.64 40.77 0.76
N GLU A 84 10.75 40.00 1.37
CA GLU A 84 10.02 40.41 2.57
C GLU A 84 10.95 40.69 3.76
N VAL A 85 11.98 39.87 3.96
CA VAL A 85 12.98 40.08 5.01
C VAL A 85 13.78 41.37 4.76
N ALA A 86 14.21 41.59 3.51
CA ALA A 86 14.93 42.80 3.13
C ALA A 86 14.10 44.07 3.34
N GLU A 87 12.83 44.06 2.94
CA GLU A 87 11.89 45.17 3.14
C GLU A 87 11.63 45.47 4.63
N LYS A 88 11.46 44.43 5.45
CA LYS A 88 11.30 44.59 6.90
C LYS A 88 12.55 45.18 7.55
N ALA A 89 13.74 44.76 7.12
CA ALA A 89 15.00 45.30 7.61
C ALA A 89 15.16 46.79 7.28
N ARG A 90 14.85 47.21 6.05
CA ARG A 90 14.88 48.63 5.63
C ARG A 90 13.93 49.49 6.46
N LYS A 91 12.67 49.07 6.59
CA LYS A 91 11.66 49.78 7.38
C LYS A 91 11.98 49.84 8.88
N GLY A 92 12.66 48.82 9.40
CA GLY A 92 13.13 48.79 10.79
C GLY A 92 14.30 49.75 11.06
N HIS A 93 15.10 50.04 10.04
CA HIS A 93 16.21 50.99 10.11
C HIS A 93 15.72 52.45 10.02
N GLU A 94 14.80 52.75 9.09
CA GLU A 94 14.21 54.09 8.94
C GLU A 94 13.37 54.54 10.14
N LYS A 95 12.86 53.61 10.96
CA LYS A 95 12.10 53.95 12.19
C LYS A 95 12.99 54.17 13.42
N LYS A 96 14.30 53.93 13.33
CA LYS A 96 15.26 54.08 14.44
C LYS A 96 16.15 55.33 14.32
N GLU A 97 16.10 56.03 13.19
CA GLU A 97 16.63 57.41 13.04
C GLU A 97 15.51 58.43 13.26
#